data_AF-A0A0G1NAG6-F1
#
_entry.id   AF-A0A0G1NAG6-F1
#
_cell.length_a   1.000
_cell.length_b   1.000
_cell.length_c   1.000
_cell.angle_alpha   90.00
_cell.angle_beta   90.00
_cell.angle_gamma   90.00
#
_symmetry.space_group_name_H-M   'P 1'
#
loop_
_entity.id
_entity.type
_entity.pdbx_description
1 polymer ?
#
loop_
_entity_poly.entity_id
_entity_poly.type
_entity_poly.pdbx_seq_one_letter_code
_entity_poly.pdbx_strand_id
1 'polypeptide(L)'
;MAIDWVLMMALPLVATAAAWIFNLNFLLTTLLYFGVPALYLSLRKPKLIKKTLMFCVMFAIPLWVIFDHLSYLDRSWFVPNSALRLLRNSLPIETLAWSFTWMYFVIAWWEFFVDKGKDRVKFPKRMKYLVAFVTTLLIVFGMLYLIRPALLHIPYFYVNLGIFFISVPIVVVLVHSRRLIWKFWPLGIYFLMVAGLTEWVGLTHNHWVFGGTNYLGGLKLWGSFLPIDEIIFWLLLGAPGLISWYEMFADDWQ
;
A
#
# COMPACT_ATOMS: atom_id res chain seq x y z
N MET A 1 -4.44 25.02 -3.88
CA MET A 1 -3.62 24.33 -2.86
C MET A 1 -4.29 24.30 -1.49
N ALA A 2 -4.70 25.42 -0.89
CA ALA A 2 -5.31 25.41 0.45
C ALA A 2 -6.60 24.56 0.51
N ILE A 3 -7.51 24.74 -0.45
CA ILE A 3 -8.74 23.94 -0.56
C ILE A 3 -8.42 22.45 -0.75
N ASP A 4 -7.42 22.13 -1.57
CA ASP A 4 -7.04 20.74 -1.84
C ASP A 4 -6.55 20.05 -0.56
N TRP A 5 -5.77 20.74 0.28
CA TRP A 5 -5.36 20.23 1.60
C TRP A 5 -6.53 20.02 2.56
N VAL A 6 -7.43 20.99 2.66
CA VAL A 6 -8.63 20.88 3.52
C VAL A 6 -9.46 19.66 3.11
N LEU A 7 -9.66 19.46 1.80
CA LEU A 7 -10.37 18.29 1.28
C LEU A 7 -9.62 16.99 1.59
N MET A 8 -8.29 16.94 1.41
CA MET A 8 -7.51 15.75 1.73
C MET A 8 -7.57 15.37 3.21
N MET A 9 -7.71 16.34 4.12
CA MET A 9 -7.89 16.07 5.55
C MET A 9 -9.33 15.69 5.90
N ALA A 10 -10.33 16.30 5.24
CA ALA A 10 -11.74 16.04 5.51
C ALA A 10 -12.22 14.69 4.94
N LEU A 11 -11.74 14.28 3.76
CA LEU A 11 -12.22 13.07 3.08
C LEU A 11 -12.05 11.78 3.90
N PRO A 12 -10.90 11.52 4.54
CA PRO A 12 -10.75 10.36 5.42
C PRO A 12 -11.76 10.35 6.57
N LEU A 13 -12.01 11.51 7.19
CA LEU A 13 -12.99 11.62 8.29
C LEU A 13 -14.42 11.36 7.81
N VAL A 14 -14.77 11.88 6.62
CA VAL A 14 -16.06 11.60 5.98
C VAL A 14 -16.18 10.12 5.63
N ALA A 15 -15.11 9.50 5.10
CA ALA A 15 -15.07 8.08 4.81
C ALA A 15 -15.23 7.24 6.09
N THR A 16 -14.57 7.61 7.19
CA THR A 16 -14.76 6.99 8.50
C THR A 16 -16.21 7.07 8.97
N ALA A 17 -16.80 8.26 8.96
CA ALA A 17 -18.18 8.46 9.39
C ALA A 17 -19.17 7.67 8.52
N ALA A 18 -19.01 7.71 7.20
CA ALA A 18 -19.85 6.96 6.28
C ALA A 18 -19.70 5.45 6.47
N ALA A 19 -18.47 4.95 6.61
CA ALA A 19 -18.20 3.55 6.85
C ALA A 19 -18.92 3.07 8.12
N TRP A 20 -18.84 3.84 9.20
CA TRP A 20 -19.44 3.52 10.49
C TRP A 20 -20.97 3.60 10.48
N ILE A 21 -21.55 4.69 9.98
CA ILE A 21 -23.00 4.92 9.95
C ILE A 21 -23.72 3.90 9.05
N PHE A 22 -23.13 3.58 7.89
CA PHE A 22 -23.77 2.71 6.90
C PHE A 22 -23.27 1.27 6.94
N ASN A 23 -22.40 0.92 7.90
CA ASN A 23 -21.77 -0.39 8.02
C ASN A 23 -21.21 -0.91 6.68
N LEU A 24 -20.38 -0.07 6.03
CA LEU A 24 -19.88 -0.36 4.68
C LEU A 24 -18.96 -1.58 4.66
N ASN A 25 -19.02 -2.32 3.56
CA ASN A 25 -18.12 -3.45 3.31
C ASN A 25 -16.71 -2.98 2.93
N PHE A 26 -15.76 -3.92 2.94
CA PHE A 26 -14.35 -3.63 2.70
C PHE A 26 -14.08 -2.90 1.37
N LEU A 27 -14.76 -3.29 0.29
CA LEU A 27 -14.58 -2.67 -1.02
C LEU A 27 -15.08 -1.22 -1.04
N LEU A 28 -16.26 -0.94 -0.50
CA LEU A 28 -16.81 0.41 -0.46
C LEU A 28 -15.97 1.33 0.42
N THR A 29 -15.54 0.84 1.59
CA THR A 29 -14.64 1.56 2.47
C THR A 29 -13.31 1.88 1.79
N THR A 30 -12.73 0.90 1.09
CA THR A 30 -11.53 1.08 0.26
C THR A 30 -11.69 2.21 -0.77
N LEU A 31 -12.80 2.20 -1.52
CA LEU A 31 -13.07 3.22 -2.53
C LEU A 31 -13.25 4.60 -1.91
N LEU A 32 -13.87 4.72 -0.73
CA LEU A 32 -14.02 6.00 -0.04
C LEU A 32 -12.68 6.55 0.49
N TYR A 33 -11.87 5.72 1.15
CA TYR A 33 -10.60 6.17 1.73
C TYR A 33 -9.53 6.46 0.67
N PHE A 34 -9.47 5.68 -0.41
CA PHE A 34 -8.37 5.78 -1.37
C PHE A 34 -8.84 6.14 -2.78
N GLY A 35 -9.95 5.54 -3.25
CA GLY A 35 -10.47 5.78 -4.60
C GLY A 35 -10.96 7.22 -4.82
N VAL A 36 -11.82 7.73 -3.94
CA VAL A 36 -12.40 9.09 -4.03
C VAL A 36 -11.31 10.17 -4.00
N PRO A 37 -10.39 10.21 -3.02
CA PRO A 37 -9.35 11.25 -3.02
C PRO A 37 -8.36 11.07 -4.18
N ALA A 38 -8.02 9.84 -4.58
CA ALA A 38 -7.22 9.60 -5.78
C ALA A 38 -7.88 10.14 -7.06
N LEU A 39 -9.18 9.90 -7.22
CA LEU A 39 -9.95 10.40 -8.36
C LEU A 39 -10.00 11.92 -8.35
N TYR A 40 -10.25 12.54 -7.19
CA TYR A 40 -10.22 13.99 -7.04
C TYR A 40 -8.90 14.59 -7.51
N LEU A 41 -7.75 14.08 -7.02
CA LEU A 41 -6.43 14.57 -7.42
C LEU A 41 -6.17 14.34 -8.92
N SER A 42 -6.60 13.20 -9.45
CA SER A 42 -6.48 12.85 -10.87
C SER A 42 -7.26 13.82 -11.77
N LEU A 43 -8.49 14.17 -11.39
CA LEU A 43 -9.31 15.16 -12.10
C LEU A 43 -8.69 16.56 -12.04
N ARG A 44 -8.09 16.92 -10.90
CA ARG A 44 -7.43 18.22 -10.71
C ARG A 44 -6.13 18.34 -11.50
N LYS A 45 -5.42 17.23 -11.74
CA LYS A 45 -4.17 17.22 -12.49
C LYS A 45 -4.03 15.96 -13.36
N PRO A 46 -4.75 15.85 -14.49
CA PRO A 46 -4.81 14.63 -15.31
C PRO A 46 -3.46 14.11 -15.81
N LYS A 47 -2.44 14.98 -15.90
CA LYS A 47 -1.08 14.62 -16.32
C LYS A 47 -0.42 13.56 -15.42
N LEU A 48 -0.80 13.45 -14.13
CA LEU A 48 -0.24 12.44 -13.23
C LEU A 48 -0.75 11.02 -13.52
N ILE A 49 -1.95 10.89 -14.12
CA ILE A 49 -2.67 9.62 -14.21
C ILE A 49 -1.84 8.55 -14.91
N LYS A 50 -1.28 8.87 -16.08
CA LYS A 50 -0.60 7.87 -16.91
C LYS A 50 0.59 7.25 -16.18
N LYS A 51 1.46 8.08 -15.59
CA LYS A 51 2.69 7.64 -14.91
C LYS A 51 2.33 6.83 -13.65
N THR A 52 1.42 7.37 -12.83
CA THR A 52 0.95 6.70 -11.62
C THR A 52 0.28 5.36 -11.93
N LEU A 53 -0.66 5.34 -12.88
CA LEU A 53 -1.37 4.13 -13.28
C LEU A 53 -0.42 3.05 -13.80
N MET A 54 0.51 3.43 -14.67
CA MET A 54 1.50 2.50 -15.22
C MET A 54 2.39 1.90 -14.11
N PHE A 55 2.83 2.72 -13.16
CA PHE A 55 3.60 2.22 -12.02
C PHE A 55 2.77 1.24 -11.18
N CYS A 56 1.55 1.61 -10.80
CA CYS A 56 0.68 0.75 -9.99
C CYS A 56 0.36 -0.57 -10.69
N VAL A 57 0.04 -0.57 -11.99
CA VAL A 57 -0.25 -1.81 -12.72
C VAL A 57 0.98 -2.73 -12.81
N MET A 58 2.17 -2.16 -13.04
CA MET A 58 3.39 -2.95 -13.19
C MET A 58 4.02 -3.40 -11.86
N PHE A 59 3.79 -2.66 -10.78
CA PHE A 59 4.40 -2.92 -9.47
C PHE A 59 3.38 -3.44 -8.46
N ALA A 60 2.28 -2.72 -8.25
CA ALA A 60 1.32 -2.99 -7.17
C ALA A 60 0.64 -4.34 -7.34
N ILE A 61 -0.04 -4.54 -8.47
CA ILE A 61 -0.87 -5.75 -8.68
C ILE A 61 -0.02 -7.02 -8.62
N PRO A 62 1.08 -7.16 -9.38
CA PRO A 62 1.95 -8.33 -9.32
C PRO A 62 2.49 -8.66 -7.92
N LEU A 63 3.02 -7.66 -7.20
CA LEU A 63 3.61 -7.90 -5.90
C LEU A 63 2.55 -8.20 -4.85
N TRP A 64 1.38 -7.55 -4.93
CA TRP A 64 0.31 -7.81 -3.97
C TRP A 64 -0.20 -9.25 -4.07
N VAL A 65 -0.30 -9.82 -5.27
CA VAL A 65 -0.65 -11.23 -5.44
C VAL A 65 0.29 -12.15 -4.65
N ILE A 66 1.60 -11.85 -4.65
CA ILE A 66 2.60 -12.61 -3.88
C ILE A 66 2.42 -12.35 -2.39
N PHE A 67 2.38 -11.08 -1.99
CA PHE A 67 2.38 -10.69 -0.57
C PHE A 67 1.11 -11.14 0.16
N ASP A 68 -0.05 -11.03 -0.47
CA ASP A 68 -1.32 -11.42 0.09
C ASP A 68 -1.39 -12.95 0.28
N HIS A 69 -0.91 -13.72 -0.70
CA HIS A 69 -0.81 -15.17 -0.57
C HIS A 69 0.12 -15.59 0.57
N LEU A 70 1.31 -14.99 0.68
CA LEU A 70 2.26 -15.29 1.74
C LEU A 70 1.72 -14.87 3.12
N SER A 71 1.04 -13.73 3.19
CA SER A 71 0.39 -13.26 4.42
C SER A 71 -0.72 -14.19 4.87
N TYR A 72 -1.49 -14.73 3.92
CA TYR A 72 -2.50 -15.74 4.20
C TYR A 72 -1.89 -17.02 4.77
N LEU A 73 -0.77 -17.50 4.23
CA LEU A 73 -0.10 -18.71 4.71
C LEU A 73 0.49 -18.55 6.12
N ASP A 74 1.07 -17.38 6.43
CA ASP A 74 1.59 -17.04 7.77
C ASP A 74 0.46 -16.63 8.75
N ARG A 75 -0.76 -16.45 8.23
CA ARG A 75 -1.92 -15.82 8.92
C ARG A 75 -1.61 -14.42 9.44
N SER A 76 -0.58 -13.78 8.88
CA SER A 76 -0.15 -12.46 9.31
C SER A 76 -1.22 -11.42 9.02
N TRP A 77 -2.02 -11.60 7.98
CA TRP A 77 -3.17 -10.76 7.67
C TRP A 77 -4.22 -11.57 6.90
N PHE A 78 -5.49 -11.43 7.27
CA PHE A 78 -6.58 -12.20 6.67
C PHE A 78 -7.85 -11.37 6.56
N VAL A 79 -8.44 -11.32 5.37
CA VAL A 79 -9.79 -10.79 5.14
C VAL A 79 -10.78 -11.91 5.37
N PRO A 80 -11.74 -11.84 6.32
CA PRO A 80 -12.71 -12.90 6.55
C PRO A 80 -13.77 -13.00 5.44
N ASN A 81 -14.32 -11.86 5.03
CA ASN A 81 -15.44 -11.78 4.10
C ASN A 81 -14.98 -11.22 2.76
N SER A 82 -15.24 -11.96 1.68
CA SER A 82 -14.87 -11.56 0.32
C SER A 82 -15.89 -12.08 -0.68
N ALA A 83 -16.19 -11.27 -1.69
CA ALA A 83 -17.07 -11.63 -2.79
C ALA A 83 -16.44 -12.69 -3.71
N LEU A 84 -15.11 -12.66 -3.88
CA LEU A 84 -14.39 -13.60 -4.73
C LEU A 84 -12.96 -13.80 -4.21
N ARG A 85 -12.53 -15.06 -4.12
CA ARG A 85 -11.16 -15.41 -3.76
C ARG A 85 -10.46 -16.19 -4.87
N LEU A 86 -9.23 -15.81 -5.13
CA LEU A 86 -8.31 -16.43 -6.07
C LEU A 86 -7.25 -17.26 -5.32
N LEU A 87 -6.40 -17.98 -6.05
CA LEU A 87 -5.26 -18.75 -5.53
C LEU A 87 -5.61 -19.71 -4.37
N ARG A 88 -6.61 -20.57 -4.58
CA ARG A 88 -7.09 -21.54 -3.56
C ARG A 88 -7.54 -20.84 -2.26
N ASN A 89 -8.33 -19.79 -2.41
CA ASN A 89 -8.95 -19.00 -1.33
C ASN A 89 -8.03 -18.03 -0.58
N SER A 90 -6.75 -17.92 -0.96
CA SER A 90 -5.81 -17.06 -0.25
C SER A 90 -5.96 -15.58 -0.61
N LEU A 91 -6.39 -15.26 -1.83
CA LEU A 91 -6.32 -13.90 -2.40
C LEU A 91 -7.73 -13.33 -2.63
N PRO A 92 -8.28 -12.54 -1.71
CA PRO A 92 -9.56 -11.85 -1.90
C PRO A 92 -9.44 -10.73 -2.94
N ILE A 93 -10.45 -10.57 -3.80
CA ILE A 93 -10.42 -9.55 -4.87
C ILE A 93 -10.37 -8.12 -4.31
N GLU A 94 -10.95 -7.90 -3.13
CA GLU A 94 -10.97 -6.62 -2.46
C GLU A 94 -9.56 -6.14 -2.09
N THR A 95 -8.62 -7.06 -1.83
CA THR A 95 -7.24 -6.72 -1.46
C THR A 95 -6.45 -6.20 -2.67
N LEU A 96 -6.77 -6.68 -3.87
CA LEU A 96 -6.24 -6.12 -5.12
C LEU A 96 -6.78 -4.70 -5.37
N ALA A 97 -8.07 -4.47 -5.11
CA ALA A 97 -8.66 -3.14 -5.21
C ALA A 97 -8.06 -2.18 -4.16
N TRP A 98 -7.90 -2.65 -2.93
CA TRP A 98 -7.29 -1.92 -1.82
C TRP A 98 -5.85 -1.53 -2.14
N SER A 99 -5.00 -2.50 -2.48
CA SER A 99 -3.59 -2.26 -2.76
C SER A 99 -3.40 -1.34 -3.95
N PHE A 100 -4.14 -1.56 -5.04
CA PHE A 100 -4.08 -0.70 -6.21
C PHE A 100 -4.49 0.74 -5.87
N THR A 101 -5.65 0.94 -5.23
CA THR A 101 -6.16 2.29 -4.93
C THR A 101 -5.32 3.01 -3.89
N TRP A 102 -4.85 2.31 -2.85
CA TRP A 102 -3.93 2.86 -1.85
C TRP A 102 -2.61 3.32 -2.50
N MET A 103 -1.95 2.45 -3.28
CA MET A 103 -0.69 2.81 -3.93
C MET A 103 -0.87 3.96 -4.92
N TYR A 104 -1.93 3.91 -5.74
CA TYR A 104 -2.25 4.97 -6.67
C TYR A 104 -2.47 6.29 -5.93
N PHE A 105 -3.22 6.28 -4.82
CA PHE A 105 -3.50 7.48 -4.05
C PHE A 105 -2.22 8.08 -3.45
N VAL A 106 -1.36 7.26 -2.83
CA VAL A 106 -0.09 7.72 -2.26
C VAL A 106 0.78 8.42 -3.32
N ILE A 107 0.92 7.82 -4.49
CA ILE A 107 1.73 8.39 -5.58
C ILE A 107 1.07 9.65 -6.15
N ALA A 108 -0.25 9.63 -6.37
CA ALA A 108 -0.98 10.81 -6.85
C ALA A 108 -0.87 11.98 -5.87
N TRP A 109 -0.94 11.70 -4.57
CA TRP A 109 -0.75 12.69 -3.51
C TRP A 109 0.68 13.27 -3.55
N TRP A 110 1.69 12.41 -3.68
CA TRP A 110 3.09 12.84 -3.80
C TRP A 110 3.33 13.75 -4.99
N GLU A 111 2.89 13.33 -6.18
CA GLU A 111 3.00 14.09 -7.44
C GLU A 111 2.22 15.43 -7.41
N PHE A 112 1.13 15.47 -6.65
CA PHE A 112 0.31 16.66 -6.52
C PHE A 112 0.88 17.68 -5.54
N PHE A 113 1.20 17.25 -4.31
CA PHE A 113 1.58 18.15 -3.22
C PHE A 113 3.10 18.37 -3.10
N VAL A 114 3.91 17.38 -3.48
CA VAL A 114 5.35 17.38 -3.19
C VAL A 114 6.18 17.65 -4.45
N ASP A 115 6.14 16.78 -5.46
CA ASP A 115 6.99 16.93 -6.65
C ASP A 115 6.44 17.99 -7.64
N LYS A 116 5.20 18.45 -7.43
CA LYS A 116 4.51 19.47 -8.23
C LYS A 116 4.51 19.20 -9.74
N GLY A 117 4.86 17.99 -10.18
CA GLY A 117 4.80 17.50 -11.55
C GLY A 117 5.66 18.32 -12.49
N LYS A 118 6.92 17.95 -12.62
CA LYS A 118 7.65 18.26 -13.85
C LYS A 118 6.86 17.60 -14.99
N ASP A 119 6.71 18.27 -16.15
CA ASP A 119 5.95 17.81 -17.32
C ASP A 119 6.57 16.56 -18.02
N ARG A 120 7.11 15.62 -17.25
CA ARG A 120 7.81 14.43 -17.71
C ARG A 120 6.84 13.26 -17.74
N VAL A 121 6.07 13.19 -18.82
CA VAL A 121 5.21 12.03 -19.14
C VAL A 121 6.03 10.83 -19.65
N LYS A 122 7.35 11.00 -19.84
CA LYS A 122 8.20 9.96 -20.42
C LYS A 122 8.51 8.88 -19.40
N PHE A 123 8.23 7.64 -19.79
CA PHE A 123 8.53 6.46 -19.00
C PHE A 123 10.05 6.32 -18.82
N PRO A 124 10.57 6.31 -17.58
CA PRO A 124 12.02 6.24 -17.37
C PRO A 124 12.60 4.91 -17.83
N LYS A 125 13.82 4.95 -18.36
CA LYS A 125 14.57 3.73 -18.75
C LYS A 125 14.81 2.78 -17.58
N ARG A 126 14.70 3.26 -16.34
CA ARG A 126 14.91 2.47 -15.11
C ARG A 126 13.74 1.53 -14.79
N MET A 127 12.53 1.84 -15.23
CA MET A 127 11.36 1.01 -14.99
C MET A 127 11.50 -0.42 -15.51
N LYS A 128 12.30 -0.63 -16.57
CA LYS A 128 12.58 -1.99 -17.08
C LYS A 128 13.23 -2.89 -16.02
N TYR A 129 14.03 -2.33 -15.11
CA TYR A 129 14.65 -3.08 -14.01
C TYR A 129 13.63 -3.46 -12.95
N LEU A 130 12.68 -2.56 -12.64
CA LEU A 130 11.57 -2.86 -11.75
C LEU A 130 10.69 -3.97 -12.32
N VAL A 131 10.34 -3.87 -13.61
CA VAL A 131 9.56 -4.90 -14.31
C VAL A 131 10.32 -6.22 -14.29
N ALA A 132 11.61 -6.24 -14.64
CA ALA A 132 12.41 -7.46 -14.60
C ALA A 132 12.47 -8.07 -13.18
N PHE A 133 12.63 -7.24 -12.14
CA PHE A 133 12.62 -7.67 -10.75
C PHE A 133 11.28 -8.30 -10.36
N VAL A 134 10.17 -7.60 -10.61
CA VAL A 134 8.81 -8.09 -10.29
C VAL A 134 8.47 -9.35 -11.09
N THR A 135 8.82 -9.41 -12.37
CA THR A 135 8.63 -10.61 -13.21
C THR A 135 9.43 -11.79 -12.67
N THR A 136 10.68 -11.55 -12.23
CA THR A 136 11.50 -12.61 -11.62
C THR A 136 10.85 -13.13 -10.34
N LEU A 137 10.38 -12.24 -9.47
CA LEU A 137 9.67 -12.64 -8.25
C LEU A 137 8.39 -13.43 -8.55
N LEU A 138 7.61 -13.02 -9.55
CA LEU A 138 6.41 -13.76 -9.98
C LEU A 138 6.75 -15.15 -10.52
N ILE A 139 7.80 -15.28 -11.32
CA ILE A 139 8.25 -16.57 -11.86
C ILE A 139 8.71 -17.48 -10.72
N VAL A 140 9.53 -16.98 -9.80
CA VAL A 140 9.99 -17.74 -8.63
C VAL A 140 8.82 -18.15 -7.75
N PHE A 141 7.91 -17.22 -7.44
CA PHE A 141 6.69 -17.51 -6.68
C PHE A 141 5.84 -18.58 -7.38
N GLY A 142 5.59 -18.44 -8.68
CA GLY A 142 4.81 -19.40 -9.46
C GLY A 142 5.44 -20.80 -9.49
N MET A 143 6.76 -20.88 -9.66
CA MET A 143 7.48 -22.16 -9.60
C MET A 143 7.36 -22.80 -8.22
N LEU A 144 7.58 -22.05 -7.14
CA LEU A 144 7.45 -22.55 -5.77
C LEU A 144 6.01 -22.99 -5.47
N TYR A 145 5.03 -22.19 -5.87
CA TYR A 145 3.60 -22.47 -5.69
C TYR A 145 3.18 -23.79 -6.34
N LEU A 146 3.68 -24.07 -7.55
CA LEU A 146 3.34 -25.28 -8.30
C LEU A 146 4.14 -26.52 -7.88
N ILE A 147 5.43 -26.36 -7.56
CA ILE A 147 6.35 -27.49 -7.35
C ILE A 147 6.53 -27.85 -5.87
N ARG A 148 6.69 -26.85 -4.99
CA ARG A 148 6.92 -27.02 -3.55
C ARG A 148 6.29 -25.90 -2.71
N PRO A 149 4.94 -25.87 -2.59
CA PRO A 149 4.24 -24.80 -1.87
C PRO A 149 4.63 -24.71 -0.39
N ALA A 150 5.14 -25.79 0.21
CA ALA A 150 5.65 -25.78 1.59
C ALA A 150 6.76 -24.74 1.82
N LEU A 151 7.56 -24.41 0.79
CA LEU A 151 8.62 -23.38 0.88
C LEU A 151 8.07 -21.95 0.93
N LEU A 152 6.79 -21.74 0.66
CA LEU A 152 6.14 -20.43 0.76
C LEU A 152 5.68 -20.10 2.19
N HIS A 153 5.78 -21.04 3.14
CA HIS A 153 5.54 -20.76 4.55
C HIS A 153 6.78 -20.09 5.17
N ILE A 154 6.77 -18.75 5.17
CA ILE A 154 7.87 -17.93 5.67
C ILE A 154 7.46 -17.38 7.05
N PRO A 155 8.10 -17.79 8.16
CA PRO A 155 7.80 -17.22 9.46
C PRO A 155 8.19 -15.75 9.51
N TYR A 156 7.42 -14.97 10.27
CA TYR A 156 7.59 -13.52 10.42
C TYR A 156 7.50 -12.81 9.06
N PHE A 157 6.56 -13.25 8.21
CA PHE A 157 6.48 -12.78 6.83
C PHE A 157 6.36 -11.25 6.75
N TYR A 158 5.51 -10.65 7.58
CA TYR A 158 5.30 -9.20 7.64
C TYR A 158 6.55 -8.41 8.02
N VAL A 159 7.35 -8.92 8.96
CA VAL A 159 8.62 -8.29 9.35
C VAL A 159 9.60 -8.33 8.18
N ASN A 160 9.74 -9.50 7.54
CA ASN A 160 10.60 -9.66 6.37
C ASN A 160 10.17 -8.75 5.22
N LEU A 161 8.85 -8.70 4.95
CA LEU A 161 8.27 -7.82 3.95
C LEU A 161 8.58 -6.35 4.25
N GLY A 162 8.34 -5.91 5.49
CA GLY A 162 8.65 -4.55 5.94
C GLY A 162 10.12 -4.20 5.79
N ILE A 163 11.04 -5.08 6.19
CA ILE A 163 12.48 -4.85 6.06
C ILE A 163 12.89 -4.72 4.59
N PHE A 164 12.56 -5.71 3.76
CA PHE A 164 13.09 -5.79 2.40
C PHE A 164 12.37 -4.88 1.40
N PHE A 165 11.06 -4.71 1.54
CA PHE A 165 10.26 -3.96 0.58
C PHE A 165 9.87 -2.56 1.05
N ILE A 166 10.09 -2.21 2.32
CA ILE A 166 9.79 -0.87 2.84
C ILE A 166 11.07 -0.20 3.35
N SER A 167 11.77 -0.79 4.32
CA SER A 167 12.95 -0.15 4.92
C SER A 167 14.14 -0.04 3.98
N VAL A 168 14.50 -1.10 3.23
CA VAL A 168 15.64 -1.07 2.30
C VAL A 168 15.49 0.00 1.21
N PRO A 169 14.36 0.12 0.49
CA PRO A 169 14.15 1.21 -0.47
C PRO A 169 14.29 2.60 0.15
N ILE A 170 13.72 2.81 1.34
CA ILE A 170 13.85 4.08 2.08
C ILE A 170 15.32 4.39 2.33
N VAL A 171 16.09 3.43 2.85
CA VAL A 171 17.52 3.62 3.12
C VAL A 171 18.28 3.96 1.84
N VAL A 172 18.05 3.20 0.76
CA VAL A 172 18.71 3.42 -0.54
C VAL A 172 18.42 4.83 -1.07
N VAL A 173 17.16 5.25 -1.01
CA VAL A 173 16.72 6.58 -1.46
C VAL A 173 17.29 7.70 -0.60
N LEU A 174 17.33 7.55 0.72
CA LEU A 174 17.86 8.57 1.62
C LEU A 174 19.40 8.68 1.56
N VAL A 175 20.09 7.58 1.27
CA VAL A 175 21.54 7.60 0.99
C VAL A 175 21.82 8.38 -0.30
N HIS A 176 20.99 8.21 -1.33
CA HIS A 176 21.18 8.89 -2.61
C HIS A 176 20.70 10.36 -2.59
N SER A 177 19.58 10.64 -1.91
CA SER A 177 18.95 11.95 -1.87
C SER A 177 18.45 12.28 -0.45
N ARG A 178 19.36 12.81 0.36
CA ARG A 178 19.08 13.21 1.76
C ARG A 178 17.96 14.26 1.88
N ARG A 179 17.67 15.01 0.81
CA ARG A 179 16.61 16.04 0.80
C ARG A 179 15.20 15.42 0.86
N LEU A 180 15.04 14.17 0.42
CA LEU A 180 13.75 13.46 0.45
C LEU A 180 13.25 13.23 1.88
N ILE A 181 14.13 13.22 2.90
CA ILE A 181 13.70 13.05 4.31
C ILE A 181 12.66 14.09 4.72
N TRP A 182 12.83 15.34 4.28
CA TRP A 182 11.93 16.44 4.62
C TRP A 182 10.60 16.37 3.87
N LYS A 183 10.60 15.70 2.71
CA LYS A 183 9.39 15.45 1.92
C LYS A 183 8.62 14.22 2.44
N PHE A 184 9.31 13.25 3.04
CA PHE A 184 8.68 12.07 3.64
C PHE A 184 7.88 12.39 4.90
N TRP A 185 8.25 13.43 5.66
CA TRP A 185 7.50 13.84 6.85
C TRP A 185 6.02 14.18 6.60
N PRO A 186 5.67 15.15 5.72
CA PRO A 186 4.27 15.46 5.47
C PRO A 186 3.51 14.29 4.83
N LEU A 187 4.18 13.49 4.00
CA LEU A 187 3.61 12.27 3.43
C LEU A 187 3.28 11.23 4.52
N GLY A 188 4.25 10.92 5.37
CA GLY A 188 4.13 9.94 6.44
C GLY A 188 3.09 10.34 7.48
N ILE A 189 3.06 11.61 7.91
CA ILE A 189 2.05 12.10 8.85
C ILE A 189 0.65 11.99 8.26
N TYR A 190 0.47 12.41 7.00
CA TYR A 190 -0.83 12.33 6.34
C TYR A 190 -1.30 10.88 6.22
N PHE A 191 -0.46 9.99 5.69
CA PHE A 191 -0.84 8.59 5.49
C PHE A 191 -0.89 7.78 6.78
N LEU A 192 -0.18 8.17 7.84
CA LEU A 192 -0.37 7.60 9.18
C LEU A 192 -1.79 7.86 9.70
N MET A 193 -2.31 9.08 9.51
CA MET A 193 -3.69 9.41 9.86
C MET A 193 -4.68 8.59 9.01
N VAL A 194 -4.51 8.57 7.69
CA VAL A 194 -5.41 7.82 6.79
C VAL A 194 -5.37 6.32 7.09
N ALA A 195 -4.18 5.75 7.23
CA ALA A 195 -4.00 4.33 7.54
C ALA A 195 -4.57 4.01 8.93
N GLY A 196 -4.31 4.83 9.96
CA GLY A 196 -4.86 4.62 11.30
C GLY A 196 -6.40 4.63 11.33
N LEU A 197 -7.05 5.54 10.60
CA LEU A 197 -8.51 5.57 10.47
C LEU A 197 -9.04 4.35 9.70
N THR A 198 -8.34 3.96 8.63
CA THR A 198 -8.69 2.79 7.82
C THR A 198 -8.54 1.50 8.63
N GLU A 199 -7.48 1.39 9.43
CA GLU A 199 -7.19 0.28 10.34
C GLU A 199 -8.24 0.15 11.43
N TRP A 200 -8.62 1.29 12.02
CA TRP A 200 -9.68 1.32 13.01
C TRP A 200 -11.01 0.83 12.44
N VAL A 201 -11.43 1.34 11.28
CA VAL A 201 -12.65 0.86 10.60
C VAL A 201 -12.53 -0.61 10.21
N GLY A 202 -11.39 -1.00 9.63
CA GLY A 202 -11.18 -2.35 9.14
C GLY A 202 -11.27 -3.40 10.23
N LEU A 203 -10.65 -3.14 11.39
CA LEU A 203 -10.68 -4.05 12.52
C LEU A 203 -12.06 -4.06 13.21
N THR A 204 -12.67 -2.90 13.40
CA THR A 204 -14.00 -2.83 14.05
C THR A 204 -15.12 -3.44 13.21
N HIS A 205 -15.02 -3.36 11.87
CA HIS A 205 -16.00 -3.93 10.94
C HIS A 205 -15.60 -5.33 10.44
N ASN A 206 -14.53 -5.92 10.99
CA ASN A 206 -14.05 -7.25 10.62
C ASN A 206 -13.79 -7.38 9.10
N HIS A 207 -13.28 -6.30 8.48
CA HIS A 207 -12.81 -6.30 7.09
C HIS A 207 -11.54 -7.14 6.97
N TRP A 208 -10.63 -7.01 7.93
CA TRP A 208 -9.48 -7.89 8.09
C TRP A 208 -9.17 -8.15 9.56
N VAL A 209 -8.37 -9.18 9.80
CA VAL A 209 -7.91 -9.59 11.13
C VAL A 209 -6.46 -10.06 11.08
N PHE A 210 -5.78 -9.95 12.22
CA PHE A 210 -4.43 -10.44 12.45
C PHE A 210 -4.51 -11.72 13.30
N GLY A 211 -4.45 -12.88 12.65
CA GLY A 211 -4.66 -14.18 13.29
C GLY A 211 -3.39 -15.02 13.50
N GLY A 212 -2.24 -14.49 13.10
CA GLY A 212 -0.96 -15.17 13.15
C GLY A 212 -0.34 -15.20 14.55
N THR A 213 0.82 -15.83 14.64
CA THR A 213 1.65 -15.83 15.86
C THR A 213 3.05 -15.28 15.61
N ASN A 214 3.44 -15.13 14.35
CA ASN A 214 4.77 -14.68 13.95
C ASN A 214 4.85 -13.14 13.82
N TYR A 215 4.49 -12.45 14.90
CA TYR A 215 4.61 -10.99 15.01
C TYR A 215 5.74 -10.62 15.99
N LEU A 216 6.28 -9.40 15.91
CA LEU A 216 7.26 -8.93 16.91
C LEU A 216 6.61 -8.63 18.28
N GLY A 217 5.29 -8.53 18.28
CA GLY A 217 4.45 -8.16 19.40
C GLY A 217 3.21 -7.44 18.88
N GLY A 218 2.35 -6.96 19.76
CA GLY A 218 1.17 -6.22 19.35
C GLY A 218 0.43 -5.59 20.50
N LEU A 219 -0.52 -4.75 20.15
CA LEU A 219 -1.40 -4.04 21.07
C LEU A 219 -2.82 -4.58 20.91
N LYS A 220 -3.57 -4.71 22.01
CA LYS A 220 -5.01 -4.93 21.94
C LYS A 220 -5.70 -3.58 21.90
N LEU A 221 -6.24 -3.20 20.75
CA LEU A 221 -6.98 -1.96 20.54
C LEU A 221 -8.43 -2.29 20.20
N TRP A 222 -9.38 -1.76 20.96
CA TRP A 222 -10.82 -1.95 20.74
C TRP A 222 -11.26 -3.42 20.59
N GLY A 223 -10.63 -4.31 21.38
CA GLY A 223 -10.90 -5.75 21.34
C GLY A 223 -10.20 -6.52 20.21
N SER A 224 -9.53 -5.82 19.29
CA SER A 224 -8.76 -6.40 18.18
C SER A 224 -7.26 -6.35 18.46
N PHE A 225 -6.52 -7.35 17.97
CA PHE A 225 -5.06 -7.36 18.05
C PHE A 225 -4.47 -6.62 16.85
N LEU A 226 -3.58 -5.67 17.10
CA LEU A 226 -2.83 -4.92 16.08
C LEU A 226 -1.33 -5.19 16.25
N PRO A 227 -0.66 -5.84 15.28
CA PRO A 227 0.77 -6.12 15.36
C PRO A 227 1.64 -4.86 15.38
N ILE A 228 2.77 -4.91 16.08
CA ILE A 228 3.75 -3.80 16.08
C ILE A 228 4.36 -3.63 14.69
N ASP A 229 4.62 -4.73 13.99
CA ASP A 229 5.10 -4.71 12.61
C ASP A 229 4.10 -4.03 11.65
N GLU A 230 2.78 -4.16 11.86
CA GLU A 230 1.77 -3.40 11.12
C GLU A 230 1.92 -1.89 11.34
N ILE A 231 2.04 -1.48 12.60
CA ILE A 231 2.17 -0.06 12.97
C ILE A 231 3.42 0.56 12.36
N ILE A 232 4.56 -0.14 12.44
CA ILE A 232 5.84 0.37 11.96
C ILE A 232 5.88 0.36 10.44
N PHE A 233 5.63 -0.78 9.81
CA PHE A 233 5.90 -0.94 8.39
C PHE A 233 4.77 -0.42 7.51
N TRP A 234 3.51 -0.61 7.90
CA TRP A 234 2.38 -0.22 7.06
C TRP A 234 1.83 1.17 7.39
N LEU A 235 1.57 1.45 8.68
CA LEU A 235 1.00 2.75 9.08
C LEU A 235 2.03 3.89 8.99
N LEU A 236 3.24 3.67 9.52
CA LEU A 236 4.26 4.73 9.58
C LEU A 236 5.12 4.81 8.31
N LEU A 237 5.65 3.66 7.87
CA LEU A 237 6.65 3.63 6.79
C LEU A 237 6.09 3.23 5.42
N GLY A 238 4.84 2.78 5.33
CA GLY A 238 4.28 2.21 4.09
C GLY A 238 4.29 3.20 2.93
N ALA A 239 3.76 4.42 3.17
CA ALA A 239 3.76 5.46 2.15
C ALA A 239 5.19 5.94 1.77
N PRO A 240 6.09 6.26 2.72
CA PRO A 240 7.50 6.53 2.40
C PRO A 240 8.21 5.39 1.64
N GLY A 241 7.93 4.13 1.96
CA GLY A 241 8.49 2.96 1.29
C GLY A 241 8.04 2.84 -0.16
N LEU A 242 6.74 3.02 -0.40
CA LEU A 242 6.19 3.05 -1.75
C LEU A 242 6.78 4.19 -2.58
N ILE A 243 6.84 5.40 -2.01
CA ILE A 243 7.44 6.54 -2.71
C ILE A 243 8.93 6.31 -2.96
N SER A 244 9.63 5.57 -2.11
CA SER A 244 11.01 5.20 -2.38
C SER A 244 11.14 4.34 -3.63
N TRP A 245 10.31 3.29 -3.80
CA TRP A 245 10.26 2.54 -5.06
C TRP A 245 9.92 3.43 -6.26
N TYR A 246 8.96 4.34 -6.08
CA TYR A 246 8.55 5.27 -7.12
C TYR A 246 9.71 6.18 -7.55
N GLU A 247 10.39 6.84 -6.61
CA GLU A 247 11.55 7.70 -6.86
C GLU A 247 12.70 6.95 -7.52
N MET A 248 12.95 5.69 -7.10
CA MET A 248 14.03 4.88 -7.64
C MET A 248 13.86 4.57 -9.13
N PHE A 249 12.65 4.18 -9.53
CA PHE A 249 12.41 3.55 -10.83
C PHE A 249 11.56 4.40 -11.78
N ALA A 250 10.60 5.15 -11.24
CA ALA A 250 9.63 5.92 -11.98
C ALA A 250 9.89 7.43 -11.97
N ASP A 251 10.70 7.93 -11.03
CA ASP A 251 11.05 9.35 -10.93
C ASP A 251 12.56 9.62 -10.97
N ASP A 252 12.96 10.82 -10.57
CA ASP A 252 14.27 11.43 -10.72
C ASP A 252 15.11 11.49 -9.42
N TRP A 253 14.66 10.87 -8.31
CA TRP A 253 15.32 10.86 -6.99
C TRP A 253 15.37 12.25 -6.31
N GLN A 254 14.37 13.10 -6.52
CA GLN A 254 14.43 14.52 -6.15
C GLN A 254 13.38 14.99 -5.18
#